data_AF-A0A961D2D5-F1
#
_entry.id   AF-A0A961D2D5-F1
#
_cell.length_a   1.000
_cell.length_b   1.000
_cell.length_c   1.000
_cell.angle_alpha   90.00
_cell.angle_beta   90.00
_cell.angle_gamma   90.00
#
_symmetry.space_group_name_H-M   'P 1'
#
loop_
_entity.id
_entity.type
_entity.pdbx_description
1 polymer ?
#
loop_
_entity_poly.entity_id
_entity_poly.type
_entity_poly.pdbx_seq_one_letter_code
_entity_poly.pdbx_strand_id
1 'polypeptide(L)'
;MSTSTGDTSAAPQPAPQPEEQSEQRAKEKSAWWRAVLGEYPTGVTAITSIGADGEPTGMVVGTFTAVSEHPPLIGFLPTAGSRTFAEIEQNGTFCANVLGYEHEELCRKLASRADDRFESSRWERSELGNPRLVDAVAWFEGRIVSTTEAGDHTFVVAEVTGLGVGNGTAGLPLLFLKGGYGSFSVPTLSFDIPGFSNQLRAAEHVRGLVQELADETGTECLLTTRAEDSVLVIAVANLMPSRPRYGIVGMNFPFAAPLTPVHAAWNTEKNLKLWQENSRHLLGHVDRPLLGRLLDTVREHGYALTVGETSDRFDEIANDPSTSRTELTAVWTAMKESVETMLGQWSEDGLTDERGERAPVASIQFPVFDAEGHAQFELVVSGFDSYADADAYRALIARGKATASRITALMGGAIPADYPA
;
A
#
# COMPACT_ATOMS: atom_id res chain seq x y z
N MET A 1 45.37 -38.73 0.31
CA MET A 1 44.74 -38.26 1.55
C MET A 1 45.81 -37.65 2.44
N SER A 2 45.71 -36.34 2.69
CA SER A 2 46.00 -35.65 3.96
C SER A 2 46.02 -34.16 3.65
N THR A 3 44.89 -33.54 3.94
CA THR A 3 44.53 -32.14 3.74
C THR A 3 45.15 -31.27 4.82
N SER A 4 45.84 -30.21 4.40
CA SER A 4 46.25 -29.08 5.23
C SER A 4 45.10 -28.08 5.31
N THR A 5 44.59 -27.81 6.50
CA THR A 5 43.64 -26.73 6.79
C THR A 5 44.40 -25.61 7.51
N GLY A 6 44.61 -24.49 6.79
CA GLY A 6 45.11 -23.25 7.37
C GLY A 6 43.98 -22.50 8.06
N ASP A 7 44.06 -22.38 9.38
CA ASP A 7 43.16 -21.59 10.21
C ASP A 7 43.64 -20.13 10.19
N THR A 8 42.84 -19.23 9.60
CA THR A 8 43.12 -17.79 9.56
C THR A 8 42.31 -17.13 10.67
N SER A 9 42.87 -17.12 11.87
CA SER A 9 42.33 -16.35 13.00
C SER A 9 42.39 -14.86 12.68
N ALA A 10 41.22 -14.26 12.42
CA ALA A 10 41.08 -12.82 12.25
C ALA A 10 41.34 -12.10 13.58
N ALA A 11 42.27 -11.15 13.58
CA ALA A 11 42.55 -10.33 14.75
C ALA A 11 41.27 -9.56 15.19
N PRO A 12 41.01 -9.42 16.51
CA PRO A 12 39.87 -8.67 17.00
C PRO A 12 39.96 -7.20 16.55
N GLN A 13 38.87 -6.68 15.98
CA GLN A 13 38.78 -5.28 15.59
C GLN A 13 39.00 -4.40 16.84
N PRO A 14 39.77 -3.30 16.72
CA PRO A 14 39.98 -2.37 17.84
C PRO A 14 38.64 -1.78 18.28
N ALA A 15 38.45 -1.64 19.60
CA ALA A 15 37.25 -1.03 20.15
C ALA A 15 37.05 0.39 19.57
N PRO A 16 35.81 0.77 19.20
CA PRO A 16 35.55 2.07 18.58
C PRO A 16 35.99 3.20 19.51
N GLN A 17 36.60 4.24 18.94
CA GLN A 17 37.16 5.35 19.72
C GLN A 17 36.05 6.14 20.45
N PRO A 18 36.32 6.80 21.58
CA PRO A 18 35.30 7.53 22.36
C PRO A 18 34.48 8.55 21.55
N GLU A 19 35.10 9.19 20.55
CA GLU A 19 34.43 10.11 19.64
C GLU A 19 33.41 9.39 18.74
N GLU A 20 33.80 8.25 18.13
CA GLU A 20 32.90 7.42 17.31
C GLU A 20 31.71 6.89 18.13
N GLN A 21 31.93 6.51 19.39
CA GLN A 21 30.85 6.08 20.29
C GLN A 21 29.89 7.23 20.63
N SER A 22 30.39 8.45 20.79
CA SER A 22 29.57 9.63 21.07
C SER A 22 28.70 10.03 19.88
N GLU A 23 29.25 9.97 18.66
CA GLU A 23 28.52 10.22 17.42
C GLU A 23 27.45 9.16 17.16
N GLN A 24 27.79 7.89 17.40
CA GLN A 24 26.85 6.78 17.26
C GLN A 24 25.65 6.91 18.21
N ARG A 25 25.89 7.22 19.49
CA ARG A 25 24.82 7.49 20.46
C ARG A 25 23.96 8.69 20.07
N ALA A 26 24.56 9.74 19.51
CA ALA A 26 23.81 10.90 19.02
C ALA A 26 22.92 10.54 17.82
N LYS A 27 23.44 9.73 16.88
CA LYS A 27 22.67 9.21 15.73
C LYS A 27 21.51 8.33 16.20
N GLU A 28 21.74 7.42 17.14
CA GLU A 28 20.71 6.55 17.73
C GLU A 28 19.62 7.37 18.43
N LYS A 29 20.00 8.37 19.23
CA LYS A 29 19.05 9.26 19.89
C LYS A 29 18.22 10.07 18.89
N SER A 30 18.84 10.57 17.82
CA SER A 30 18.13 11.27 16.74
C SER A 30 17.17 10.35 15.98
N ALA A 31 17.59 9.11 15.70
CA ALA A 31 16.74 8.11 15.07
C ALA A 31 15.54 7.75 15.96
N TRP A 32 15.76 7.56 17.27
CA TRP A 32 14.69 7.30 18.23
C TRP A 32 13.71 8.47 18.36
N TRP A 33 14.21 9.71 18.41
CA TRP A 33 13.37 10.91 18.41
C TRP A 33 12.43 10.95 17.19
N ARG A 34 12.96 10.69 15.99
CA ARG A 34 12.16 10.64 14.76
C ARG A 34 11.19 9.46 14.75
N ALA A 35 11.59 8.30 15.27
CA ALA A 35 10.71 7.14 15.37
C ALA A 35 9.49 7.44 16.26
N VAL A 36 9.71 8.00 17.46
CA VAL A 36 8.64 8.33 18.41
C VAL A 36 7.73 9.42 17.86
N LEU A 37 8.28 10.51 17.30
CA LEU A 37 7.44 11.56 16.70
C LEU A 37 6.68 11.07 15.46
N GLY A 38 7.24 10.09 14.74
CA GLY A 38 6.57 9.46 13.61
C GLY A 38 5.28 8.71 13.98
N GLU A 39 5.03 8.42 15.25
CA GLU A 39 3.79 7.80 15.73
C GLU A 39 2.62 8.80 15.82
N TYR A 40 2.88 10.11 15.82
CA TYR A 40 1.84 11.13 15.89
C TYR A 40 1.46 11.58 14.47
N PRO A 41 0.26 11.24 13.96
CA PRO A 41 -0.14 11.58 12.61
C PRO A 41 -0.32 13.09 12.47
N THR A 42 0.06 13.62 11.31
CA THR A 42 -0.15 15.03 10.96
C THR A 42 -0.90 15.14 9.64
N GLY A 43 -1.70 16.19 9.49
CA GLY A 43 -2.17 16.61 8.17
C GLY A 43 -1.02 17.23 7.37
N VAL A 44 -1.14 17.25 6.06
CA VAL A 44 -0.14 17.85 5.17
C VAL A 44 -0.68 19.16 4.59
N THR A 45 0.07 20.25 4.74
CA THR A 45 -0.33 21.59 4.27
C THR A 45 0.76 22.20 3.40
N ALA A 46 0.39 22.77 2.25
CA ALA A 46 1.27 23.60 1.44
C ALA A 46 1.09 25.08 1.80
N ILE A 47 2.13 25.71 2.33
CA ILE A 47 2.20 27.16 2.54
C ILE A 47 2.72 27.81 1.27
N THR A 48 1.95 28.70 0.68
CA THR A 48 2.21 29.26 -0.66
C THR A 48 2.13 30.79 -0.64
N SER A 49 2.97 31.43 -1.44
CA SER A 49 3.06 32.88 -1.58
C SER A 49 3.50 33.21 -3.01
N ILE A 50 3.63 34.49 -3.30
CA ILE A 50 4.31 34.99 -4.49
C ILE A 50 5.70 35.49 -4.07
N GLY A 51 6.71 35.09 -4.84
CA GLY A 51 8.09 35.55 -4.69
C GLY A 51 8.29 36.98 -5.19
N ALA A 52 9.47 37.55 -4.92
CA ALA A 52 9.79 38.91 -5.34
C ALA A 52 9.87 39.09 -6.88
N ASP A 53 10.07 37.99 -7.61
CA ASP A 53 10.05 37.91 -9.07
C ASP A 53 8.63 37.84 -9.66
N GLY A 54 7.60 37.70 -8.82
CA GLY A 54 6.20 37.55 -9.23
C GLY A 54 5.76 36.10 -9.47
N GLU A 55 6.68 35.14 -9.30
CA GLU A 55 6.44 33.71 -9.51
C GLU A 55 5.93 33.03 -8.22
N PRO A 56 5.19 31.91 -8.32
CA PRO A 56 4.69 31.20 -7.16
C PRO A 56 5.85 30.54 -6.37
N THR A 57 5.83 30.71 -5.06
CA THR A 57 6.73 30.05 -4.11
C THR A 57 5.93 29.34 -3.05
N GLY A 58 6.46 28.27 -2.46
CA GLY A 58 5.76 27.56 -1.40
C GLY A 58 6.53 26.40 -0.82
N MET A 59 6.08 25.88 0.31
CA MET A 59 6.69 24.78 1.05
C MET A 59 5.64 23.88 1.67
N VAL A 60 6.00 22.62 1.92
CA VAL A 60 5.14 21.68 2.67
C VAL A 60 5.49 21.70 4.14
N VAL A 61 4.46 21.71 4.98
CA VAL A 61 4.58 21.56 6.44
C VAL A 61 3.60 20.50 6.94
N GLY A 62 4.08 19.66 7.87
CA GLY A 62 3.23 18.83 8.73
C GLY A 62 2.91 19.49 10.08
N THR A 63 3.42 20.71 10.30
CA THR A 63 3.36 21.42 11.59
C THR A 63 2.23 22.44 11.67
N PHE A 64 1.35 22.47 10.67
CA PHE A 64 0.20 23.38 10.63
C PHE A 64 -0.77 23.08 11.77
N THR A 65 -1.20 24.12 12.49
CA THR A 65 -2.14 23.98 13.61
C THR A 65 -3.00 25.23 13.80
N ALA A 66 -4.19 25.04 14.37
CA ALA A 66 -5.00 26.14 14.88
C ALA A 66 -4.41 26.65 16.20
N VAL A 67 -4.38 27.98 16.38
CA VAL A 67 -3.81 28.63 17.58
C VAL A 67 -4.89 29.33 18.38
N SER A 68 -5.81 30.06 17.74
CA SER A 68 -6.86 30.82 18.41
C SER A 68 -8.05 31.04 17.49
N GLU A 69 -9.25 31.15 18.06
CA GLU A 69 -10.47 31.55 17.34
C GLU A 69 -10.66 33.08 17.37
N HIS A 70 -10.31 33.75 18.48
CA HIS A 70 -10.45 35.21 18.64
C HIS A 70 -9.21 35.85 19.31
N PRO A 71 -8.34 36.53 18.53
CA PRO A 71 -8.38 36.66 17.07
C PRO A 71 -8.16 35.30 16.37
N PRO A 72 -8.58 35.13 15.09
CA PRO A 72 -8.43 33.88 14.37
C PRO A 72 -6.97 33.67 13.97
N LEU A 73 -6.25 32.83 14.71
CA LEU A 73 -4.82 32.58 14.53
C LEU A 73 -4.56 31.12 14.15
N ILE A 74 -3.62 30.95 13.23
CA ILE A 74 -2.99 29.67 12.87
C ILE A 74 -1.49 29.74 13.10
N GLY A 75 -0.84 28.58 13.14
CA GLY A 75 0.60 28.51 13.24
C GLY A 75 1.20 27.37 12.43
N PHE A 76 2.47 27.53 12.07
CA PHE A 76 3.29 26.52 11.41
C PHE A 76 4.77 26.74 11.71
N LEU A 77 5.59 25.71 11.48
CA LEU A 77 7.01 25.70 11.83
C LEU A 77 7.87 25.36 10.60
N PRO A 78 8.35 26.35 9.84
CA PRO A 78 9.44 26.17 8.88
C PRO A 78 10.78 25.91 9.56
N THR A 79 11.65 25.15 8.91
CA THR A 79 13.06 24.98 9.34
C THR A 79 13.79 26.32 9.28
N ALA A 80 14.62 26.60 10.27
CA ALA A 80 15.46 27.79 10.31
C ALA A 80 16.36 27.86 9.06
N GLY A 81 16.47 29.04 8.44
CA GLY A 81 17.25 29.24 7.22
C GLY A 81 16.58 28.75 5.93
N SER A 82 15.31 28.36 5.96
CA SER A 82 14.54 28.05 4.75
C SER A 82 14.45 29.27 3.81
N ARG A 83 15.01 29.16 2.60
CA ARG A 83 14.96 30.21 1.56
C ARG A 83 13.52 30.53 1.16
N THR A 84 12.70 29.51 0.95
CA THR A 84 11.28 29.67 0.62
C THR A 84 10.53 30.39 1.75
N PHE A 85 10.84 30.07 3.01
CA PHE A 85 10.19 30.78 4.11
C PHE A 85 10.62 32.25 4.17
N ALA A 86 11.89 32.57 3.91
CA ALA A 86 12.35 33.96 3.88
C ALA A 86 11.60 34.80 2.82
N GLU A 87 11.29 34.21 1.65
CA GLU A 87 10.45 34.86 0.63
C GLU A 87 9.00 35.08 1.12
N ILE A 88 8.41 34.07 1.75
CA ILE A 88 7.06 34.15 2.33
C ILE A 88 7.00 35.21 3.45
N GLU A 89 8.01 35.23 4.33
CA GLU A 89 8.12 36.19 5.43
C GLU A 89 8.27 37.61 4.89
N GLN A 90 9.08 37.81 3.85
CA GLN A 90 9.24 39.10 3.20
C GLN A 90 7.94 39.59 2.54
N ASN A 91 7.15 38.70 1.94
CA ASN A 91 5.84 39.04 1.39
C ASN A 91 4.81 39.34 2.50
N GLY A 92 4.95 38.71 3.67
CA GLY A 92 4.09 38.90 4.84
C GLY A 92 2.70 38.29 4.75
N THR A 93 2.34 37.73 3.58
CA THR A 93 1.05 37.06 3.34
C THR A 93 1.26 35.73 2.66
N PHE A 94 0.35 34.79 2.88
CA PHE A 94 0.39 33.46 2.29
C PHE A 94 -1.01 32.83 2.19
N CYS A 95 -1.11 31.75 1.43
CA CYS A 95 -2.22 30.81 1.48
C CYS A 95 -1.73 29.45 2.01
N ALA A 96 -2.35 28.95 3.07
CA ALA A 96 -2.16 27.58 3.57
C ALA A 96 -3.20 26.67 2.94
N ASN A 97 -2.76 25.74 2.10
CA ASN A 97 -3.59 24.79 1.37
C ASN A 97 -3.48 23.41 2.02
N VAL A 98 -4.56 22.94 2.67
CA VAL A 98 -4.64 21.58 3.22
C VAL A 98 -4.73 20.60 2.06
N LEU A 99 -3.76 19.70 1.96
CA LEU A 99 -3.63 18.79 0.82
C LEU A 99 -4.56 17.58 0.97
N GLY A 100 -5.16 17.16 -0.14
CA GLY A 100 -5.92 15.91 -0.23
C GLY A 100 -5.04 14.75 -0.70
N TYR A 101 -5.54 13.52 -0.58
CA TYR A 101 -4.83 12.29 -0.97
C TYR A 101 -4.22 12.37 -2.38
N GLU A 102 -4.94 12.93 -3.34
CA GLU A 102 -4.50 13.08 -4.73
C GLU A 102 -3.31 14.05 -4.91
N HIS A 103 -2.95 14.84 -3.89
CA HIS A 103 -1.86 15.81 -3.93
C HIS A 103 -0.50 15.23 -3.50
N GLU A 104 -0.35 13.91 -3.37
CA GLU A 104 0.92 13.32 -2.94
C GLU A 104 2.08 13.70 -3.86
N GLU A 105 1.88 13.69 -5.19
CA GLU A 105 2.90 14.08 -6.16
C GLU A 105 3.29 15.56 -6.00
N LEU A 106 2.30 16.45 -5.87
CA LEU A 106 2.52 17.87 -5.61
C LEU A 106 3.31 18.08 -4.31
N CYS A 107 2.95 17.36 -3.25
CA CYS A 107 3.66 17.41 -1.98
C CYS A 107 5.14 17.04 -2.13
N ARG A 108 5.45 15.97 -2.88
CA ARG A 108 6.84 15.57 -3.16
C ARG A 108 7.60 16.61 -3.98
N LYS A 109 6.96 17.20 -5.00
CA LYS A 109 7.55 18.29 -5.79
C LYS A 109 7.83 19.52 -4.93
N LEU A 110 6.87 19.92 -4.10
CA LEU A 110 7.04 21.01 -3.13
C LEU A 110 8.04 20.69 -2.00
N ALA A 111 8.38 19.44 -1.74
CA ALA A 111 9.47 19.10 -0.82
C ALA A 111 10.85 19.08 -1.52
N SER A 112 10.89 19.11 -2.85
CA SER A 112 12.10 19.02 -3.66
C SER A 112 12.66 20.40 -4.07
N ARG A 113 13.82 20.39 -4.74
CA ARG A 113 14.45 21.57 -5.35
C ARG A 113 14.13 21.75 -6.84
N ALA A 114 13.07 21.12 -7.35
CA ALA A 114 12.69 21.25 -8.75
C ALA A 114 12.26 22.70 -9.09
N ASP A 115 12.37 23.10 -10.35
CA ASP A 115 11.98 24.44 -10.81
C ASP A 115 10.48 24.49 -11.23
N ASP A 116 9.88 23.35 -11.57
CA ASP A 116 8.52 23.18 -12.11
C ASP A 116 7.46 22.89 -11.02
N ARG A 117 7.71 23.30 -9.78
CA ARG A 117 6.98 22.82 -8.57
C ARG A 117 5.47 23.07 -8.58
N PHE A 118 4.99 24.00 -9.38
CA PHE A 118 3.58 24.40 -9.49
C PHE A 118 2.93 23.99 -10.82
N GLU A 119 3.66 23.38 -11.77
CA GLU A 119 3.11 23.02 -13.09
C GLU A 119 2.06 21.90 -13.03
N SER A 120 2.19 20.98 -12.07
CA SER A 120 1.28 19.84 -11.90
C SER A 120 -0.04 20.17 -11.20
N SER A 121 -0.23 21.38 -10.69
CA SER A 121 -1.37 21.74 -9.85
C SER A 121 -2.20 22.88 -10.44
N ARG A 122 -3.54 22.75 -10.38
CA ARG A 122 -4.44 23.84 -10.74
C ARG A 122 -4.59 24.78 -9.55
N TRP A 123 -4.01 25.97 -9.67
CA TRP A 123 -4.12 27.01 -8.67
C TRP A 123 -4.63 28.31 -9.28
N GLU A 124 -5.14 29.18 -8.42
CA GLU A 124 -5.61 30.51 -8.76
C GLU A 124 -5.09 31.52 -7.73
N ARG A 125 -5.13 32.81 -8.07
CA ARG A 125 -4.78 33.85 -7.10
C ARG A 125 -5.91 34.03 -6.10
N SER A 126 -5.57 33.95 -4.83
CA SER A 126 -6.45 34.27 -3.70
C SER A 126 -6.72 35.79 -3.63
N GLU A 127 -7.53 36.25 -2.68
CA GLU A 127 -7.82 37.69 -2.51
C GLU A 127 -6.57 38.50 -2.16
N LEU A 128 -5.64 37.90 -1.41
CA LEU A 128 -4.31 38.45 -1.14
C LEU A 128 -3.30 38.22 -2.26
N GLY A 129 -3.71 37.60 -3.37
CA GLY A 129 -2.88 37.37 -4.55
C GLY A 129 -1.99 36.13 -4.48
N ASN A 130 -2.13 35.31 -3.43
CA ASN A 130 -1.30 34.12 -3.19
C ASN A 130 -1.85 32.88 -3.93
N PRO A 131 -1.01 31.87 -4.25
CA PRO A 131 -1.48 30.66 -4.90
C PRO A 131 -2.45 29.84 -4.03
N ARG A 132 -3.73 29.80 -4.39
CA ARG A 132 -4.73 28.91 -3.79
C ARG A 132 -4.94 27.71 -4.71
N LEU A 133 -4.78 26.49 -4.19
CA LEU A 133 -5.13 25.28 -4.94
C LEU A 133 -6.66 25.17 -5.01
N VAL A 134 -7.20 25.00 -6.21
CA VAL A 134 -8.65 24.95 -6.46
C VAL A 134 -9.29 23.72 -5.80
N ASP A 135 -8.52 22.63 -5.73
CA ASP A 135 -8.88 21.32 -5.23
C ASP A 135 -8.35 21.04 -3.82
N ALA A 136 -7.73 22.00 -3.12
CA ALA A 136 -7.35 21.84 -1.71
C ALA A 136 -8.54 21.37 -0.87
N VAL A 137 -8.31 20.50 0.12
CA VAL A 137 -9.38 20.09 1.03
C VAL A 137 -9.95 21.29 1.76
N ALA A 138 -9.05 22.15 2.25
CA ALA A 138 -9.38 23.44 2.84
C ALA A 138 -8.23 24.41 2.57
N TRP A 139 -8.51 25.71 2.67
CA TRP A 139 -7.51 26.75 2.50
C TRP A 139 -7.72 27.87 3.52
N PHE A 140 -6.63 28.54 3.87
CA PHE A 140 -6.60 29.68 4.78
C PHE A 140 -5.68 30.76 4.22
N GLU A 141 -6.18 31.99 4.08
CA GLU A 141 -5.38 33.17 3.77
C GLU A 141 -4.87 33.80 5.06
N GLY A 142 -3.54 33.85 5.20
CA GLY A 142 -2.86 34.31 6.40
C GLY A 142 -2.05 35.58 6.18
N ARG A 143 -2.01 36.43 7.21
CA ARG A 143 -1.01 37.50 7.38
C ARG A 143 -0.11 37.16 8.56
N ILE A 144 1.21 37.20 8.37
CA ILE A 144 2.16 36.90 9.45
C ILE A 144 2.08 38.00 10.50
N VAL A 145 1.84 37.61 11.76
CA VAL A 145 1.74 38.51 12.92
C VAL A 145 3.03 38.50 13.72
N SER A 146 3.63 37.32 13.91
CA SER A 146 4.89 37.19 14.65
C SER A 146 5.64 35.93 14.26
N THR A 147 6.97 36.00 14.36
CA THR A 147 7.88 34.86 14.23
C THR A 147 8.76 34.77 15.47
N THR A 148 8.98 33.54 15.97
CA THR A 148 9.78 33.29 17.18
C THR A 148 10.70 32.10 16.95
N GLU A 149 11.97 32.21 17.32
CA GLU A 149 12.90 31.08 17.26
C GLU A 149 12.43 29.94 18.19
N ALA A 150 12.40 28.71 17.64
CA ALA A 150 11.93 27.51 18.30
C ALA A 150 12.90 26.35 18.05
N GLY A 151 14.14 26.49 18.56
CA GLY A 151 15.20 25.52 18.31
C GLY A 151 15.75 25.61 16.89
N ASP A 152 15.66 24.53 16.12
CA ASP A 152 16.05 24.46 14.70
C ASP A 152 14.93 24.88 13.74
N HIS A 153 13.80 25.36 14.27
CA HIS A 153 12.65 25.87 13.53
C HIS A 153 12.30 27.29 13.96
N THR A 154 11.51 27.98 13.14
CA THR A 154 10.87 29.26 13.49
C THR A 154 9.38 29.00 13.68
N PHE A 155 8.80 29.38 14.82
CA PHE A 155 7.35 29.33 15.01
C PHE A 155 6.71 30.58 14.43
N VAL A 156 5.86 30.39 13.42
CA VAL A 156 5.14 31.46 12.73
C VAL A 156 3.71 31.47 13.25
N VAL A 157 3.24 32.63 13.66
CA VAL A 157 1.83 32.88 14.00
C VAL A 157 1.27 33.86 12.99
N ALA A 158 0.10 33.52 12.42
CA ALA A 158 -0.55 34.32 11.41
C ALA A 158 -2.04 34.49 11.70
N GLU A 159 -2.56 35.68 11.40
CA GLU A 159 -3.97 36.00 11.45
C GLU A 159 -4.65 35.56 10.17
N VAL A 160 -5.76 34.82 10.31
CA VAL A 160 -6.57 34.34 9.19
C VAL A 160 -7.51 35.45 8.73
N THR A 161 -7.41 35.80 7.46
CA THR A 161 -8.19 36.87 6.82
C THR A 161 -9.29 36.35 5.89
N GLY A 162 -9.14 35.10 5.44
CA GLY A 162 -10.12 34.35 4.66
C GLY A 162 -9.87 32.86 4.81
N LEU A 163 -10.92 32.04 4.75
CA LEU A 163 -10.80 30.59 4.77
C LEU A 163 -11.97 29.92 4.05
N GLY A 164 -11.76 28.70 3.58
CA GLY A 164 -12.80 27.94 2.90
C GLY A 164 -12.46 26.47 2.74
N VAL A 165 -13.43 25.73 2.21
CA VAL A 165 -13.30 24.33 1.81
C VAL A 165 -13.16 24.32 0.29
N GLY A 166 -12.32 23.45 -0.27
CA GLY A 166 -12.27 23.31 -1.73
C GLY A 166 -13.47 22.56 -2.30
N ASN A 167 -13.40 22.28 -3.59
CA ASN A 167 -14.48 21.66 -4.36
C ASN A 167 -14.66 20.13 -4.11
N GLY A 168 -13.83 19.53 -3.25
CA GLY A 168 -13.89 18.10 -2.89
C GLY A 168 -13.20 17.15 -3.88
N THR A 169 -12.53 17.63 -4.92
CA THR A 169 -11.93 16.74 -5.95
C THR A 169 -10.62 16.09 -5.55
N ALA A 170 -9.90 16.61 -4.54
CA ALA A 170 -8.65 16.00 -4.06
C ALA A 170 -8.84 14.88 -3.02
N GLY A 171 -10.08 14.44 -2.78
CA GLY A 171 -10.40 13.38 -1.84
C GLY A 171 -10.30 13.81 -0.36
N LEU A 172 -10.08 12.83 0.51
CA LEU A 172 -9.91 13.05 1.96
C LEU A 172 -8.52 13.63 2.28
N PRO A 173 -8.33 14.26 3.46
CA PRO A 173 -7.04 14.84 3.85
C PRO A 173 -5.86 13.88 3.70
N LEU A 174 -4.76 14.38 3.12
CA LEU A 174 -3.48 13.69 3.09
C LEU A 174 -2.87 13.70 4.51
N LEU A 175 -2.52 12.52 4.99
CA LEU A 175 -1.88 12.32 6.29
C LEU A 175 -0.41 11.92 6.10
N PHE A 176 0.42 12.33 7.04
CA PHE A 176 1.80 11.86 7.17
C PHE A 176 1.98 11.13 8.50
N LEU A 177 2.37 9.86 8.44
CA LEU A 177 2.53 8.97 9.59
C LEU A 177 3.71 8.01 9.34
N LYS A 178 4.60 7.86 10.32
CA LYS A 178 5.78 6.96 10.27
C LYS A 178 6.63 7.10 9.00
N GLY A 179 6.77 8.31 8.47
CA GLY A 179 7.56 8.57 7.26
C GLY A 179 6.84 8.28 5.94
N GLY A 180 5.58 7.86 5.98
CA GLY A 180 4.75 7.57 4.80
C GLY A 180 3.56 8.51 4.67
N TYR A 181 3.07 8.63 3.44
CA TYR A 181 1.80 9.29 3.15
C TYR A 181 0.65 8.27 3.19
N GLY A 182 -0.52 8.73 3.63
CA GLY A 182 -1.78 7.98 3.61
C GLY A 182 -2.97 8.94 3.62
N SER A 183 -4.18 8.43 3.82
CA SER A 183 -5.38 9.26 3.97
C SER A 183 -6.15 8.91 5.23
N PHE A 184 -6.91 9.87 5.74
CA PHE A 184 -7.88 9.62 6.79
C PHE A 184 -9.06 8.84 6.21
N SER A 185 -9.41 7.71 6.82
CA SER A 185 -10.70 7.06 6.60
C SER A 185 -11.57 7.30 7.84
N VAL A 186 -12.70 7.99 7.67
CA VAL A 186 -13.75 7.93 8.68
C VAL A 186 -14.26 6.49 8.64
N PRO A 187 -14.38 5.76 9.76
CA PRO A 187 -15.18 4.54 9.79
C PRO A 187 -16.62 4.94 9.49
N THR A 188 -16.97 5.04 8.22
CA THR A 188 -18.29 5.50 7.80
C THR A 188 -19.27 4.36 8.01
N LEU A 189 -20.48 4.73 8.41
CA LEU A 189 -21.72 3.96 8.24
C LEU A 189 -22.05 3.63 6.75
N SER A 190 -21.05 3.66 5.86
CA SER A 190 -21.12 3.42 4.42
C SER A 190 -20.22 2.24 4.04
N PHE A 191 -20.35 1.12 4.74
CA PHE A 191 -20.17 -0.15 4.03
C PHE A 191 -21.15 -0.11 2.84
N ASP A 192 -20.73 -0.46 1.63
CA ASP A 192 -21.69 -0.82 0.59
C ASP A 192 -22.40 -2.10 1.03
N ILE A 193 -23.30 -1.98 2.01
CA ILE A 193 -24.04 -3.10 2.58
C ILE A 193 -24.76 -3.85 1.45
N PRO A 194 -25.38 -3.20 0.45
CA PRO A 194 -25.92 -3.91 -0.71
C PRO A 194 -24.86 -4.72 -1.48
N GLY A 195 -23.75 -4.11 -1.89
CA GLY A 195 -22.69 -4.79 -2.63
C GLY A 195 -22.06 -5.94 -1.84
N PHE A 196 -21.69 -5.69 -0.59
CA PHE A 196 -21.14 -6.70 0.32
C PHE A 196 -22.15 -7.80 0.67
N SER A 197 -23.43 -7.45 0.90
CA SER A 197 -24.48 -8.45 1.13
C SER A 197 -24.72 -9.31 -0.11
N ASN A 198 -24.56 -8.74 -1.31
CA ASN A 198 -24.64 -9.50 -2.56
C ASN A 198 -23.45 -10.46 -2.69
N GLN A 199 -22.24 -10.03 -2.34
CA GLN A 199 -21.07 -10.89 -2.28
C GLN A 199 -21.27 -12.04 -1.28
N LEU A 200 -21.81 -11.76 -0.09
CA LEU A 200 -22.09 -12.79 0.92
C LEU A 200 -23.19 -13.76 0.47
N ARG A 201 -24.26 -13.27 -0.17
CA ARG A 201 -25.30 -14.13 -0.77
C ARG A 201 -24.76 -15.01 -1.89
N ALA A 202 -23.86 -14.48 -2.70
CA ALA A 202 -23.19 -15.23 -3.74
C ALA A 202 -22.28 -16.32 -3.13
N ALA A 203 -21.51 -15.99 -2.09
CA ALA A 203 -20.68 -16.95 -1.36
C ALA A 203 -21.51 -18.13 -0.82
N GLU A 204 -22.69 -17.87 -0.25
CA GLU A 204 -23.59 -18.93 0.22
C GLU A 204 -24.10 -19.82 -0.93
N HIS A 205 -24.38 -19.25 -2.10
CA HIS A 205 -24.83 -20.02 -3.27
C HIS A 205 -23.73 -20.94 -3.84
N VAL A 206 -22.47 -20.54 -3.72
CA VAL A 206 -21.35 -21.28 -4.33
C VAL A 206 -20.56 -22.12 -3.33
N ARG A 207 -20.85 -22.03 -2.02
CA ARG A 207 -20.20 -22.81 -0.97
C ARG A 207 -20.18 -24.31 -1.28
N GLY A 208 -21.27 -24.84 -1.84
CA GLY A 208 -21.35 -26.25 -2.23
C GLY A 208 -20.29 -26.65 -3.25
N LEU A 209 -19.98 -25.80 -4.23
CA LEU A 209 -18.92 -26.05 -5.22
C LEU A 209 -17.52 -25.95 -4.61
N VAL A 210 -17.31 -25.02 -3.69
CA VAL A 210 -16.03 -24.89 -2.96
C VAL A 210 -15.79 -26.15 -2.12
N GLN A 211 -16.82 -26.66 -1.46
CA GLN A 211 -16.76 -27.91 -0.69
C GLN A 211 -16.56 -29.13 -1.60
N GLU A 212 -17.30 -29.23 -2.71
CA GLU A 212 -17.17 -30.30 -3.71
C GLU A 212 -15.73 -30.38 -4.22
N LEU A 213 -15.14 -29.24 -4.62
CA LEU A 213 -13.75 -29.20 -5.07
C LEU A 213 -12.82 -29.70 -3.95
N ALA A 214 -12.93 -29.12 -2.76
CA ALA A 214 -12.06 -29.47 -1.63
C ALA A 214 -12.12 -30.96 -1.25
N ASP A 215 -13.30 -31.57 -1.31
CA ASP A 215 -13.49 -32.99 -1.02
C ASP A 215 -12.93 -33.89 -2.12
N GLU A 216 -13.13 -33.52 -3.39
CA GLU A 216 -12.62 -34.28 -4.53
C GLU A 216 -11.09 -34.25 -4.64
N THR A 217 -10.47 -33.12 -4.30
CA THR A 217 -9.03 -32.92 -4.42
C THR A 217 -8.28 -33.21 -3.12
N GLY A 218 -8.99 -33.36 -2.00
CA GLY A 218 -8.40 -33.53 -0.68
C GLY A 218 -7.56 -32.32 -0.25
N THR A 219 -7.91 -31.12 -0.71
CA THR A 219 -7.20 -29.85 -0.45
C THR A 219 -8.05 -28.91 0.38
N GLU A 220 -7.42 -27.89 0.94
CA GLU A 220 -8.13 -26.73 1.49
C GLU A 220 -8.56 -25.82 0.34
N CYS A 221 -9.76 -25.24 0.43
CA CYS A 221 -10.25 -24.26 -0.54
C CYS A 221 -10.86 -23.05 0.16
N LEU A 222 -10.49 -21.85 -0.30
CA LEU A 222 -11.01 -20.57 0.16
C LEU A 222 -11.66 -19.84 -0.99
N LEU A 223 -12.75 -19.12 -0.70
CA LEU A 223 -13.27 -18.11 -1.61
C LEU A 223 -13.03 -16.74 -0.98
N THR A 224 -12.40 -15.86 -1.73
CA THR A 224 -12.11 -14.48 -1.34
C THR A 224 -12.81 -13.49 -2.26
N THR A 225 -13.01 -12.27 -1.78
CA THR A 225 -13.52 -11.15 -2.59
C THR A 225 -12.87 -9.84 -2.20
N ARG A 226 -12.76 -8.93 -3.16
CA ARG A 226 -12.29 -7.57 -2.91
C ARG A 226 -13.41 -6.70 -2.32
N ALA A 227 -13.12 -6.06 -1.20
CA ALA A 227 -13.88 -4.92 -0.70
C ALA A 227 -12.94 -3.70 -0.62
N GLU A 228 -13.16 -2.75 -1.53
CA GLU A 228 -12.35 -1.54 -1.65
C GLU A 228 -10.84 -1.84 -1.81
N ASP A 229 -10.05 -1.50 -0.80
CA ASP A 229 -8.59 -1.65 -0.70
C ASP A 229 -8.13 -2.94 0.00
N SER A 230 -9.09 -3.81 0.32
CA SER A 230 -8.89 -5.03 1.09
C SER A 230 -9.48 -6.25 0.37
N VAL A 231 -9.00 -7.43 0.72
CA VAL A 231 -9.54 -8.72 0.31
C VAL A 231 -10.05 -9.44 1.55
N LEU A 232 -11.24 -10.03 1.46
CA LEU A 232 -11.90 -10.75 2.54
C LEU A 232 -12.11 -12.21 2.19
N VAL A 233 -11.92 -13.10 3.15
CA VAL A 233 -12.32 -14.50 3.03
C VAL A 233 -13.80 -14.65 3.38
N ILE A 234 -14.58 -15.19 2.44
CA ILE A 234 -16.05 -15.28 2.54
C ILE A 234 -16.57 -16.73 2.55
N ALA A 235 -15.76 -17.69 2.14
CA ALA A 235 -16.04 -19.12 2.31
C ALA A 235 -14.75 -19.93 2.48
N VAL A 236 -14.86 -21.06 3.18
CA VAL A 236 -13.77 -21.99 3.50
C VAL A 236 -14.32 -23.42 3.38
N ALA A 237 -13.52 -24.33 2.85
CA ALA A 237 -13.75 -25.77 2.89
C ALA A 237 -12.45 -26.51 3.24
N ASN A 238 -12.58 -27.60 4.00
CA ASN A 238 -11.50 -28.51 4.41
C ASN A 238 -10.29 -27.80 5.03
N LEU A 239 -10.56 -26.85 5.93
CA LEU A 239 -9.54 -26.08 6.63
C LEU A 239 -8.51 -27.00 7.29
N MET A 240 -7.23 -26.75 7.03
CA MET A 240 -6.15 -27.59 7.53
C MET A 240 -6.07 -27.56 9.07
N PRO A 241 -5.69 -28.67 9.73
CA PRO A 241 -5.63 -28.74 11.20
C PRO A 241 -4.63 -27.76 11.85
N SER A 242 -3.62 -27.31 11.10
CA SER A 242 -2.61 -26.34 11.52
C SER A 242 -3.15 -24.91 11.60
N ARG A 243 -4.31 -24.62 10.99
CA ARG A 243 -4.92 -23.29 11.00
C ARG A 243 -5.75 -23.04 12.26
N PRO A 244 -5.86 -21.77 12.73
CA PRO A 244 -6.77 -21.42 13.81
C PRO A 244 -8.21 -21.80 13.44
N ARG A 245 -8.87 -22.65 14.23
CA ARG A 245 -10.24 -23.14 13.96
C ARG A 245 -11.34 -22.08 14.11
N TYR A 246 -11.01 -20.90 14.62
CA TYR A 246 -11.93 -19.79 14.80
C TYR A 246 -11.43 -18.58 13.99
N GLY A 247 -12.25 -18.08 13.06
CA GLY A 247 -12.08 -16.71 12.52
C GLY A 247 -11.60 -16.53 11.08
N ILE A 248 -11.41 -17.60 10.29
CA ILE A 248 -10.91 -17.41 8.90
C ILE A 248 -11.96 -16.79 7.98
N VAL A 249 -13.24 -17.15 8.10
CA VAL A 249 -14.30 -16.39 7.42
C VAL A 249 -14.43 -15.03 8.10
N GLY A 250 -14.26 -13.96 7.33
CA GLY A 250 -14.18 -12.58 7.82
C GLY A 250 -12.75 -12.07 8.01
N MET A 251 -11.72 -12.91 7.88
CA MET A 251 -10.33 -12.45 7.76
C MET A 251 -10.22 -11.48 6.58
N ASN A 252 -9.53 -10.37 6.79
CA ASN A 252 -9.20 -9.43 5.72
C ASN A 252 -7.69 -9.18 5.67
N PHE A 253 -7.21 -8.86 4.47
CA PHE A 253 -5.82 -8.47 4.25
C PHE A 253 -5.74 -7.47 3.08
N PRO A 254 -4.66 -6.69 2.96
CA PRO A 254 -4.57 -5.64 1.96
C PRO A 254 -4.66 -6.17 0.52
N PHE A 255 -5.42 -5.47 -0.34
CA PHE A 255 -5.35 -5.65 -1.78
C PHE A 255 -4.08 -4.93 -2.30
N ALA A 256 -2.95 -5.64 -2.27
CA ALA A 256 -1.65 -5.07 -2.58
C ALA A 256 -0.67 -6.08 -3.19
N ALA A 257 0.11 -5.64 -4.18
CA ALA A 257 1.10 -6.50 -4.83
C ALA A 257 2.25 -6.91 -3.88
N PRO A 258 2.79 -8.15 -3.96
CA PRO A 258 2.51 -9.15 -5.00
C PRO A 258 1.32 -10.08 -4.70
N LEU A 259 0.59 -9.87 -3.61
CA LEU A 259 -0.55 -10.70 -3.26
C LEU A 259 -1.77 -10.44 -4.14
N THR A 260 -2.66 -11.42 -4.21
CA THR A 260 -3.94 -11.33 -4.93
C THR A 260 -3.81 -10.87 -6.39
N PRO A 261 -2.80 -11.35 -7.15
CA PRO A 261 -2.58 -10.89 -8.52
C PRO A 261 -3.78 -11.22 -9.43
N VAL A 262 -4.55 -12.26 -9.10
CA VAL A 262 -5.79 -12.63 -9.80
C VAL A 262 -6.83 -11.51 -9.74
N HIS A 263 -7.04 -10.89 -8.57
CA HIS A 263 -7.94 -9.76 -8.41
C HIS A 263 -7.52 -8.52 -9.21
N ALA A 264 -6.24 -8.41 -9.58
CA ALA A 264 -5.68 -7.31 -10.37
C ALA A 264 -5.61 -7.61 -11.89
N ALA A 265 -5.46 -8.88 -12.28
CA ALA A 265 -5.18 -9.29 -13.66
C ALA A 265 -6.33 -8.99 -14.64
N TRP A 266 -7.58 -9.18 -14.23
CA TRP A 266 -8.75 -8.82 -15.04
C TRP A 266 -9.58 -7.82 -14.27
N ASN A 267 -9.10 -6.58 -14.17
CA ASN A 267 -9.82 -5.53 -13.45
C ASN A 267 -9.61 -4.17 -14.10
N THR A 268 -10.35 -3.17 -13.62
CA THR A 268 -10.27 -1.80 -14.11
C THR A 268 -8.87 -1.21 -13.88
N GLU A 269 -8.47 -0.26 -14.72
CA GLU A 269 -7.20 0.46 -14.57
C GLU A 269 -7.10 1.17 -13.20
N LYS A 270 -8.22 1.64 -12.66
CA LYS A 270 -8.31 2.20 -11.30
C LYS A 270 -7.88 1.20 -10.24
N ASN A 271 -8.41 -0.02 -10.28
CA ASN A 271 -8.10 -1.05 -9.29
C ASN A 271 -6.68 -1.58 -9.47
N LEU A 272 -6.18 -1.65 -10.70
CA LEU A 272 -4.77 -1.98 -10.95
C LEU A 272 -3.82 -0.94 -10.34
N LYS A 273 -4.13 0.36 -10.50
CA LYS A 273 -3.36 1.43 -9.84
C LYS A 273 -3.41 1.31 -8.33
N LEU A 274 -4.60 1.09 -7.76
CA LEU A 274 -4.76 0.90 -6.30
C LEU A 274 -3.91 -0.26 -5.77
N TRP A 275 -3.93 -1.42 -6.44
CA TRP A 275 -3.14 -2.60 -6.08
C TRP A 275 -1.63 -2.32 -6.05
N GLN A 276 -1.14 -1.55 -7.02
CA GLN A 276 0.26 -1.11 -7.09
C GLN A 276 0.60 -0.08 -6.01
N GLU A 277 -0.28 0.91 -5.79
CA GLU A 277 -0.05 1.96 -4.82
C GLU A 277 -0.08 1.46 -3.38
N ASN A 278 -1.00 0.54 -3.05
CA ASN A 278 -1.00 -0.14 -1.76
C ASN A 278 0.31 -0.91 -1.50
N SER A 279 0.89 -1.52 -2.54
CA SER A 279 2.23 -2.13 -2.44
C SER A 279 3.30 -1.10 -2.07
N ARG A 280 3.28 0.09 -2.70
CA ARG A 280 4.18 1.21 -2.36
C ARG A 280 4.05 1.61 -0.91
N HIS A 281 2.82 1.69 -0.40
CA HIS A 281 2.55 2.03 0.99
C HIS A 281 3.04 0.97 1.97
N LEU A 282 3.29 -0.28 1.56
CA LEU A 282 3.83 -1.35 2.42
C LEU A 282 5.34 -1.51 2.30
N LEU A 283 5.87 -1.46 1.07
CA LEU A 283 7.28 -1.74 0.74
C LEU A 283 8.14 -0.47 0.56
N GLY A 284 7.52 0.71 0.51
CA GLY A 284 8.20 1.98 0.22
C GLY A 284 8.60 2.17 -1.25
N HIS A 285 8.48 1.15 -2.09
CA HIS A 285 8.78 1.18 -3.52
C HIS A 285 7.88 0.17 -4.28
N VAL A 286 7.78 0.31 -5.61
CA VAL A 286 7.02 -0.60 -6.48
C VAL A 286 7.88 -1.00 -7.67
N ASP A 287 8.09 -2.29 -7.86
CA ASP A 287 8.78 -2.85 -9.02
C ASP A 287 7.78 -3.09 -10.17
N ARG A 288 7.45 -2.01 -10.89
CA ARG A 288 6.43 -2.06 -11.97
C ARG A 288 6.75 -3.11 -13.05
N PRO A 289 8.02 -3.27 -13.52
CA PRO A 289 8.36 -4.34 -14.47
C PRO A 289 8.08 -5.75 -13.93
N LEU A 290 8.43 -6.04 -12.67
CA LEU A 290 8.13 -7.33 -12.05
C LEU A 290 6.62 -7.58 -11.99
N LEU A 291 5.85 -6.58 -11.54
CA LEU A 291 4.39 -6.68 -11.43
C LEU A 291 3.73 -6.86 -12.80
N GLY A 292 4.24 -6.20 -13.85
CA GLY A 292 3.78 -6.40 -15.22
C GLY A 292 3.95 -7.86 -15.65
N ARG A 293 5.16 -8.41 -15.48
CA ARG A 293 5.44 -9.83 -15.79
C ARG A 293 4.54 -10.78 -14.99
N LEU A 294 4.35 -10.52 -13.70
CA LEU A 294 3.45 -11.32 -12.86
C LEU A 294 2.03 -11.36 -13.44
N LEU A 295 1.47 -10.21 -13.80
CA LEU A 295 0.12 -10.14 -14.35
C LEU A 295 0.03 -10.78 -15.74
N ASP A 296 1.06 -10.62 -16.58
CA ASP A 296 1.12 -11.26 -17.90
C ASP A 296 1.13 -12.79 -17.76
N THR A 297 1.95 -13.33 -16.85
CA THR A 297 1.97 -14.77 -16.52
C THR A 297 0.64 -15.25 -15.98
N VAL A 298 -0.02 -14.49 -15.09
CA VAL A 298 -1.35 -14.85 -14.59
C VAL A 298 -2.38 -14.89 -15.71
N ARG A 299 -2.34 -13.93 -16.64
CA ARG A 299 -3.24 -13.89 -17.79
C ARG A 299 -2.99 -15.03 -18.77
N GLU A 300 -1.73 -15.34 -19.04
CA GLU A 300 -1.32 -16.44 -19.91
C GLU A 300 -1.78 -17.80 -19.37
N HIS A 301 -1.64 -18.02 -18.06
CA HIS A 301 -2.00 -19.28 -17.43
C HIS A 301 -3.47 -19.39 -17.05
N GLY A 302 -4.13 -18.27 -16.75
CA GLY A 302 -5.49 -18.26 -16.20
C GLY A 302 -5.55 -18.59 -14.70
N TYR A 303 -4.41 -18.62 -14.02
CA TYR A 303 -4.28 -18.83 -12.57
C TYR A 303 -2.99 -18.16 -12.07
N ALA A 304 -2.90 -17.97 -10.75
CA ALA A 304 -1.67 -17.54 -10.08
C ALA A 304 -1.18 -18.60 -9.10
N LEU A 305 0.11 -18.54 -8.76
CA LEU A 305 0.75 -19.40 -7.77
C LEU A 305 1.36 -18.55 -6.67
N THR A 306 1.24 -19.02 -5.43
CA THR A 306 2.09 -18.60 -4.31
C THR A 306 3.02 -19.74 -3.98
N VAL A 307 4.27 -19.42 -3.61
CA VAL A 307 5.32 -20.40 -3.41
C VAL A 307 6.02 -20.20 -2.08
N GLY A 308 6.54 -21.28 -1.51
CA GLY A 308 7.36 -21.28 -0.30
C GLY A 308 6.59 -21.22 1.03
N GLU A 309 7.34 -21.37 2.13
CA GLU A 309 6.84 -21.36 3.52
C GLU A 309 6.29 -19.98 3.96
N THR A 310 6.48 -18.95 3.15
CA THR A 310 6.03 -17.58 3.43
C THR A 310 4.50 -17.47 3.51
N SER A 311 3.75 -18.39 2.90
CA SER A 311 2.28 -18.42 2.97
C SER A 311 1.76 -18.73 4.38
N ASP A 312 2.43 -19.61 5.14
CA ASP A 312 1.98 -19.95 6.49
C ASP A 312 2.20 -18.79 7.46
N ARG A 313 3.35 -18.13 7.31
CA ARG A 313 3.68 -16.92 8.05
C ARG A 313 2.78 -15.74 7.68
N PHE A 314 2.33 -15.66 6.42
CA PHE A 314 1.38 -14.63 5.98
C PHE A 314 0.05 -14.77 6.70
N ASP A 315 -0.49 -15.98 6.80
CA ASP A 315 -1.76 -16.22 7.47
C ASP A 315 -1.71 -15.96 8.99
N GLU A 316 -0.59 -16.26 9.66
CA GLU A 316 -0.39 -15.89 11.06
C GLU A 316 -0.44 -14.36 11.25
N ILE A 317 0.23 -13.64 10.36
CA ILE A 317 0.34 -12.19 10.40
C ILE A 317 -0.96 -11.48 10.00
N ALA A 318 -1.63 -11.95 8.95
CA ALA A 318 -2.89 -11.38 8.49
C ALA A 318 -4.02 -11.54 9.52
N ASN A 319 -3.94 -12.58 10.36
CA ASN A 319 -4.91 -12.84 11.43
C ASN A 319 -4.57 -12.18 12.77
N ASP A 320 -3.36 -11.63 12.95
CA ASP A 320 -2.96 -11.00 14.20
C ASP A 320 -3.12 -9.47 14.15
N PRO A 321 -4.12 -8.90 14.83
CA PRO A 321 -4.36 -7.45 14.87
C PRO A 321 -3.24 -6.67 15.59
N SER A 322 -2.30 -7.35 16.25
CA SER A 322 -1.13 -6.74 16.89
C SER A 322 0.11 -6.69 16.01
N THR A 323 0.05 -7.26 14.79
CA THR A 323 1.18 -7.32 13.87
C THR A 323 1.75 -5.93 13.58
N SER A 324 3.07 -5.81 13.73
CA SER A 324 3.78 -4.57 13.38
C SER A 324 3.99 -4.41 11.87
N ARG A 325 4.13 -3.16 11.42
CA ARG A 325 4.48 -2.85 10.03
C ARG A 325 5.79 -3.50 9.59
N THR A 326 6.76 -3.63 10.49
CA THR A 326 8.04 -4.29 10.19
C THR A 326 7.86 -5.77 9.86
N GLU A 327 6.99 -6.47 10.61
CA GLU A 327 6.65 -7.87 10.35
C GLU A 327 5.90 -8.03 9.03
N LEU A 328 4.95 -7.12 8.73
CA LEU A 328 4.27 -7.07 7.43
C LEU A 328 5.25 -6.84 6.28
N THR A 329 6.16 -5.87 6.39
CA THR A 329 7.16 -5.59 5.35
C THR A 329 8.10 -6.77 5.13
N ALA A 330 8.49 -7.49 6.18
CA ALA A 330 9.36 -8.66 6.05
C ALA A 330 8.70 -9.79 5.26
N VAL A 331 7.43 -10.09 5.53
CA VAL A 331 6.66 -11.10 4.76
C VAL A 331 6.49 -10.65 3.30
N TRP A 332 6.14 -9.39 3.08
CA TRP A 332 5.96 -8.85 1.74
C TRP A 332 7.25 -8.87 0.91
N THR A 333 8.39 -8.65 1.56
CA THR A 333 9.72 -8.73 0.93
C THR A 333 10.04 -10.17 0.53
N ALA A 334 9.82 -11.13 1.43
CA ALA A 334 10.03 -12.55 1.13
C ALA A 334 9.10 -13.06 0.00
N MET A 335 7.85 -12.59 -0.05
CA MET A 335 6.92 -12.89 -1.13
C MET A 335 7.38 -12.32 -2.47
N LYS A 336 7.94 -11.09 -2.47
CA LYS A 336 8.52 -10.48 -3.68
C LYS A 336 9.68 -11.34 -4.21
N GLU A 337 10.62 -11.72 -3.35
CA GLU A 337 11.77 -12.56 -3.73
C GLU A 337 11.33 -13.93 -4.29
N SER A 338 10.28 -14.50 -3.69
CA SER A 338 9.65 -15.74 -4.16
C SER A 338 9.06 -15.61 -5.57
N VAL A 339 8.38 -14.49 -5.86
CA VAL A 339 7.84 -14.20 -7.20
C VAL A 339 8.95 -13.96 -8.22
N GLU A 340 10.02 -13.25 -7.85
CA GLU A 340 11.17 -13.05 -8.74
C GLU A 340 11.83 -14.38 -9.13
N THR A 341 11.98 -15.28 -8.17
CA THR A 341 12.52 -16.62 -8.37
C THR A 341 11.63 -17.42 -9.31
N MET A 342 10.33 -17.49 -9.01
CA MET A 342 9.33 -18.21 -9.83
C MET A 342 9.33 -17.72 -11.29
N LEU A 343 9.26 -16.41 -11.51
CA LEU A 343 9.19 -15.84 -12.86
C LEU A 343 10.51 -15.88 -13.63
N GLY A 344 11.63 -16.12 -12.95
CA GLY A 344 12.97 -16.14 -13.56
C GLY A 344 13.50 -17.54 -13.88
N GLN A 345 13.07 -18.54 -13.11
CA GLN A 345 13.79 -19.82 -13.01
C GLN A 345 12.90 -21.05 -13.21
N TRP A 346 11.57 -20.91 -13.23
CA TRP A 346 10.69 -22.08 -13.26
C TRP A 346 10.17 -22.37 -14.67
N SER A 347 9.64 -23.58 -14.87
CA SER A 347 8.92 -23.96 -16.09
C SER A 347 7.81 -22.97 -16.43
N GLU A 348 7.39 -22.90 -17.69
CA GLU A 348 6.35 -21.96 -18.13
C GLU A 348 5.15 -21.99 -17.19
N ASP A 349 4.63 -23.16 -16.85
CA ASP A 349 3.50 -23.34 -15.91
C ASP A 349 3.78 -23.07 -14.41
N GLY A 350 5.03 -22.79 -14.03
CA GLY A 350 5.48 -22.53 -12.67
C GLY A 350 5.47 -23.74 -11.73
N LEU A 351 5.38 -24.98 -12.23
CA LEU A 351 5.25 -26.18 -11.39
C LEU A 351 6.57 -26.90 -11.12
N THR A 352 7.61 -26.62 -11.92
CA THR A 352 8.93 -27.22 -11.77
C THR A 352 10.04 -26.18 -11.82
N ASP A 353 11.13 -26.40 -11.08
CA ASP A 353 12.30 -25.53 -11.10
C ASP A 353 13.23 -25.83 -12.30
N GLU A 354 14.37 -25.12 -12.40
CA GLU A 354 15.37 -25.31 -13.47
C GLU A 354 15.92 -26.74 -13.57
N ARG A 355 15.80 -27.53 -12.49
CA ARG A 355 16.27 -28.92 -12.42
C ARG A 355 15.18 -29.92 -12.80
N GLY A 356 13.97 -29.44 -13.08
CA GLY A 356 12.78 -30.27 -13.30
C GLY A 356 12.24 -30.88 -12.01
N GLU A 357 12.68 -30.39 -10.85
CA GLU A 357 12.14 -30.81 -9.55
C GLU A 357 10.86 -30.05 -9.25
N ARG A 358 9.98 -30.66 -8.45
CA ARG A 358 8.70 -30.04 -8.06
C ARG A 358 8.97 -28.75 -7.30
N ALA A 359 8.34 -27.67 -7.76
CA ALA A 359 8.41 -26.39 -7.10
C ALA A 359 7.57 -26.38 -5.80
N PRO A 360 7.99 -25.68 -4.74
CA PRO A 360 7.26 -25.63 -3.46
C PRO A 360 6.02 -24.74 -3.55
N VAL A 361 5.01 -25.18 -4.31
CA VAL A 361 3.73 -24.47 -4.48
C VAL A 361 2.98 -24.49 -3.14
N ALA A 362 2.65 -23.32 -2.63
CA ALA A 362 1.92 -23.12 -1.38
C ALA A 362 0.41 -22.94 -1.61
N SER A 363 0.03 -22.21 -2.67
CA SER A 363 -1.37 -22.09 -3.10
C SER A 363 -1.50 -21.85 -4.60
N ILE A 364 -2.67 -22.18 -5.15
CA ILE A 364 -3.07 -21.91 -6.53
C ILE A 364 -4.36 -21.08 -6.50
N GLN A 365 -4.40 -20.00 -7.26
CA GLN A 365 -5.45 -19.00 -7.23
C GLN A 365 -6.13 -18.91 -8.61
N PHE A 366 -7.46 -18.96 -8.63
CA PHE A 366 -8.26 -18.93 -9.85
C PHE A 366 -9.23 -17.74 -9.84
N PRO A 367 -9.32 -16.95 -10.93
CA PRO A 367 -10.28 -15.85 -11.01
C PRO A 367 -11.71 -16.38 -11.11
N VAL A 368 -12.61 -15.69 -10.42
CA VAL A 368 -14.05 -15.82 -10.59
C VAL A 368 -14.59 -14.45 -10.96
N PHE A 369 -15.28 -14.39 -12.09
CA PHE A 369 -15.61 -13.13 -12.74
C PHE A 369 -17.00 -12.62 -12.38
N ASP A 370 -17.16 -11.30 -12.33
CA ASP A 370 -18.47 -10.63 -12.28
C ASP A 370 -19.11 -10.50 -13.68
N ALA A 371 -20.28 -9.86 -13.76
CA ALA A 371 -21.03 -9.71 -15.01
C ALA A 371 -20.29 -8.86 -16.06
N GLU A 372 -19.41 -7.98 -15.60
CA GLU A 372 -18.57 -7.12 -16.42
C GLU A 372 -17.26 -7.79 -16.84
N GLY A 373 -16.98 -9.00 -16.35
CA GLY A 373 -15.75 -9.73 -16.64
C GLY A 373 -14.57 -9.34 -15.76
N HIS A 374 -14.80 -8.64 -14.64
CA HIS A 374 -13.74 -8.39 -13.68
C HIS A 374 -13.58 -9.55 -12.70
N ALA A 375 -12.34 -9.89 -12.33
CA ALA A 375 -12.01 -10.87 -11.31
C ALA A 375 -12.38 -10.36 -9.89
N GLN A 376 -13.68 -10.39 -9.60
CA GLN A 376 -14.25 -9.88 -8.34
C GLN A 376 -14.11 -10.88 -7.19
N PHE A 377 -14.02 -12.17 -7.49
CA PHE A 377 -13.79 -13.23 -6.53
C PHE A 377 -12.55 -14.04 -6.93
N GLU A 378 -11.94 -14.68 -5.96
CA GLU A 378 -10.78 -15.55 -6.16
C GLU A 378 -10.99 -16.84 -5.40
N LEU A 379 -10.85 -17.96 -6.10
CA LEU A 379 -10.84 -19.30 -5.53
C LEU A 379 -9.39 -19.69 -5.25
N VAL A 380 -9.04 -19.84 -3.99
CA VAL A 380 -7.70 -20.23 -3.55
C VAL A 380 -7.72 -21.69 -3.13
N VAL A 381 -6.77 -22.48 -3.62
CA VAL A 381 -6.56 -23.88 -3.24
C VAL A 381 -5.20 -24.02 -2.59
N SER A 382 -5.11 -24.73 -1.46
CA SER A 382 -3.92 -24.92 -0.63
C SER A 382 -3.92 -26.31 0.03
N GLY A 383 -2.88 -26.64 0.78
CA GLY A 383 -2.82 -27.91 1.54
C GLY A 383 -2.50 -29.11 0.65
N PHE A 384 -1.34 -29.06 0.00
CA PHE A 384 -0.92 -30.03 -1.01
C PHE A 384 -0.08 -31.20 -0.45
N ASP A 385 -0.27 -31.56 0.82
CA ASP A 385 0.54 -32.60 1.49
C ASP A 385 0.49 -33.96 0.77
N SER A 386 -0.59 -34.23 0.03
CA SER A 386 -0.82 -35.44 -0.74
C SER A 386 -0.35 -35.38 -2.21
N TYR A 387 0.14 -34.23 -2.68
CA TYR A 387 0.52 -34.01 -4.08
C TYR A 387 2.02 -34.21 -4.30
N ALA A 388 2.38 -35.34 -4.89
CA ALA A 388 3.77 -35.78 -5.01
C ALA A 388 4.49 -35.29 -6.28
N ASP A 389 3.77 -34.97 -7.37
CA ASP A 389 4.36 -34.64 -8.67
C ASP A 389 3.59 -33.53 -9.42
N ALA A 390 4.20 -33.01 -10.48
CA ALA A 390 3.66 -31.92 -11.29
C ALA A 390 2.39 -32.30 -12.07
N ASP A 391 2.18 -33.58 -12.42
CA ASP A 391 0.99 -34.02 -13.16
C ASP A 391 -0.26 -33.96 -12.27
N ALA A 392 -0.12 -34.30 -10.98
CA ALA A 392 -1.17 -34.11 -9.99
C ALA A 392 -1.58 -32.63 -9.88
N TYR A 393 -0.61 -31.70 -9.93
CA TYR A 393 -0.87 -30.26 -9.97
C TYR A 393 -1.60 -29.82 -11.24
N ARG A 394 -1.20 -30.30 -12.42
CA ARG A 394 -1.91 -29.99 -13.67
C ARG A 394 -3.36 -30.44 -13.64
N ALA A 395 -3.61 -31.65 -13.13
CA ALA A 395 -4.96 -32.18 -12.96
C ALA A 395 -5.79 -31.34 -11.98
N LEU A 396 -5.18 -30.90 -10.88
CA LEU A 396 -5.80 -29.98 -9.93
C LEU A 396 -6.11 -28.62 -10.57
N ILE A 397 -5.18 -28.04 -11.33
CA ILE A 397 -5.36 -26.76 -12.03
C ILE A 397 -6.54 -26.84 -12.99
N ALA A 398 -6.62 -27.91 -13.78
CA ALA A 398 -7.74 -28.12 -14.70
C ALA A 398 -9.09 -28.17 -13.96
N ARG A 399 -9.15 -28.87 -12.82
CA ARG A 399 -10.35 -28.91 -11.96
C ARG A 399 -10.66 -27.55 -11.35
N GLY A 400 -9.66 -26.85 -10.81
CA GLY A 400 -9.80 -25.53 -10.22
C GLY A 400 -10.35 -24.51 -11.22
N LYS A 401 -9.82 -24.46 -12.44
CA LYS A 401 -10.34 -23.63 -13.54
C LYS A 401 -11.79 -23.97 -13.89
N ALA A 402 -12.11 -25.27 -14.01
CA ALA A 402 -13.47 -25.71 -14.32
C ALA A 402 -14.46 -25.32 -13.21
N THR A 403 -14.07 -25.47 -11.95
CA THR A 403 -14.87 -25.03 -10.79
C THR A 403 -15.02 -23.52 -10.76
N ALA A 404 -13.95 -22.74 -10.95
CA ALA A 404 -14.02 -21.28 -11.00
C ALA A 404 -14.94 -20.78 -12.14
N SER A 405 -14.93 -21.45 -13.29
CA SER A 405 -15.85 -21.18 -14.41
C SER A 405 -17.31 -21.51 -14.06
N ARG A 406 -17.57 -22.64 -13.36
CA ARG A 406 -18.90 -22.99 -12.85
C ARG A 406 -19.39 -21.95 -11.83
N ILE A 407 -18.52 -21.51 -10.91
CA ILE A 407 -18.83 -20.46 -9.93
C ILE A 407 -19.16 -19.16 -10.64
N THR A 408 -18.34 -18.73 -11.62
CA THR A 408 -18.59 -17.55 -12.45
C THR A 408 -19.99 -17.60 -13.08
N ALA A 409 -20.34 -18.72 -13.72
CA ALA A 409 -21.65 -18.90 -14.35
C ALA A 409 -22.81 -18.85 -13.33
N LEU A 410 -22.68 -19.49 -12.17
CA LEU A 410 -23.71 -19.46 -11.11
C LEU A 410 -23.91 -18.07 -10.52
N MET A 411 -22.86 -17.24 -10.51
CA MET A 411 -22.91 -15.87 -10.02
C MET A 411 -23.40 -14.87 -11.07
N GLY A 412 -23.72 -15.34 -12.28
CA GLY A 412 -24.14 -14.48 -13.39
C GLY A 412 -22.98 -13.70 -14.03
N GLY A 413 -21.75 -14.16 -13.80
CA GLY A 413 -20.54 -13.56 -14.34
C GLY A 413 -20.25 -13.92 -15.79
N ALA A 414 -19.32 -13.18 -16.40
CA ALA A 414 -18.87 -13.37 -17.76
C ALA A 414 -17.36 -13.64 -17.78
N ILE A 415 -16.94 -14.73 -18.43
CA ILE A 415 -15.52 -15.02 -18.62
C ILE A 415 -14.97 -14.08 -19.72
N PRO A 416 -13.90 -13.30 -19.46
CA PRO A 416 -13.29 -12.43 -20.44
C PRO A 416 -12.79 -13.19 -21.68
N ALA A 417 -12.80 -12.52 -22.84
CA ALA A 417 -12.37 -13.13 -24.10
C ALA A 417 -10.86 -13.47 -24.14
N ASP A 418 -10.07 -12.80 -23.31
CA ASP A 418 -8.63 -13.02 -23.15
C ASP A 418 -8.30 -14.00 -22.00
N TYR A 419 -9.30 -14.59 -21.34
CA TYR A 419 -9.08 -15.67 -20.38
C TYR A 419 -8.75 -16.98 -21.12
N PRO A 420 -7.66 -17.69 -20.77
CA PRO A 420 -7.24 -18.89 -21.46
C PRO A 420 -8.21 -20.05 -21.20
N ALA A 421 -8.45 -20.85 -22.24
CA ALA A 421 -9.40 -21.96 -22.25
C ALA A 421 -9.05 -23.12 -21.30
#